data_AF-A0A1D1YFC2-F1
#
_entry.id   AF-A0A1D1YFC2-F1
#
_cell.length_a   1.000
_cell.length_b   1.000
_cell.length_c   1.000
_cell.angle_alpha   90.00
_cell.angle_beta   90.00
_cell.angle_gamma   90.00
#
_symmetry.space_group_name_H-M   'P 1'
#
loop_
_entity.id
_entity.type
_entity.pdbx_description
1 polymer ?
#
loop_
_entity_poly.entity_id
_entity_poly.type
_entity_poly.pdbx_seq_one_letter_code
_entity_poly.pdbx_strand_id
1 'polypeptide(L)'
;FDHPTDTLLPTMEVQVNFTSGEGTRLTAWNGAADPSPGEFSLTVHPERPFQAYVMKGEVVYWRGRTWSDSPVLTLWLGGKTSVYVETVYADAERYYWKYTVTESTLLARFVLDPAGSYAFLYWDDTRQRWNSMGSMPRDACDLYNWCGASAVCDRRGGAPACRCLEGYEIRNRGEWEAGNHTGGCVQ
;
A
#
# COMPACT_ATOMS: atom_id res chain seq x y z
N PHE A 1 3.24 20.16 -6.95
CA PHE A 1 3.70 18.75 -6.87
C PHE A 1 2.61 17.85 -7.47
N ASP A 2 1.99 18.30 -8.56
CA ASP A 2 0.59 17.95 -8.84
C ASP A 2 0.47 16.78 -9.82
N HIS A 3 1.58 16.41 -10.44
CA HIS A 3 1.69 15.31 -11.39
C HIS A 3 2.90 14.43 -11.03
N PRO A 4 2.81 13.64 -9.94
CA PRO A 4 3.88 12.72 -9.60
C PRO A 4 3.94 11.55 -10.59
N THR A 5 5.12 10.92 -10.65
CA THR A 5 5.35 9.69 -11.39
C THR A 5 5.12 8.48 -10.46
N ASP A 6 6.12 7.63 -10.30
CA ASP A 6 6.20 6.48 -9.42
C ASP A 6 6.58 6.83 -7.97
N THR A 7 7.04 8.07 -7.73
CA THR A 7 7.68 8.49 -6.47
C THR A 7 6.87 9.56 -5.74
N LEU A 8 6.72 9.39 -4.42
CA LEU A 8 6.23 10.43 -3.51
C LEU A 8 7.34 10.88 -2.57
N LEU A 9 7.59 12.19 -2.53
CA LEU A 9 8.57 12.83 -1.65
C LEU A 9 7.90 13.39 -0.39
N PRO A 10 8.68 13.74 0.66
CA PRO A 10 8.10 14.34 1.85
C PRO A 10 7.34 15.60 1.49
N THR A 11 6.24 15.88 2.18
CA THR A 11 5.30 17.01 1.97
C THR A 11 4.45 16.96 0.71
N MET A 12 4.72 16.06 -0.25
CA MET A 12 3.82 15.84 -1.38
C MET A 12 2.50 15.23 -0.92
N GLU A 13 1.41 15.61 -1.60
CA GLU A 13 0.05 15.20 -1.25
C GLU A 13 -0.51 14.24 -2.30
N VAL A 14 -0.99 13.08 -1.84
CA VAL A 14 -1.87 12.20 -2.60
C VAL A 14 -3.28 12.55 -2.18
N GLN A 15 -4.06 13.12 -3.10
CA GLN A 15 -5.39 13.63 -2.82
C GLN A 15 -6.45 12.98 -3.70
N VAL A 16 -7.69 12.91 -3.23
CA VAL A 16 -8.85 12.43 -3.99
C VAL A 16 -10.08 13.27 -3.64
N ASN A 17 -10.82 13.70 -4.66
CA ASN A 17 -12.11 14.37 -4.51
C ASN A 17 -13.21 13.35 -4.21
N PHE A 18 -14.09 13.65 -3.25
CA PHE A 18 -15.13 12.71 -2.82
C PHE A 18 -16.20 12.44 -3.87
N THR A 19 -16.48 13.43 -4.73
CA THR A 19 -17.57 13.38 -5.70
C THR A 19 -17.09 12.85 -7.05
N SER A 20 -15.99 13.38 -7.59
CA SER A 20 -15.49 12.95 -8.90
C SER A 20 -14.62 11.71 -8.83
N GLY A 21 -14.04 11.39 -7.66
CA GLY A 21 -13.02 10.35 -7.53
C GLY A 21 -11.69 10.73 -8.20
N GLU A 22 -11.58 11.94 -8.76
CA GLU A 22 -10.35 12.43 -9.37
C GLU A 22 -9.35 12.87 -8.31
N GLY A 23 -8.07 12.71 -8.62
CA GLY A 23 -7.05 12.91 -7.63
C GLY A 23 -5.63 12.73 -8.15
N THR A 24 -4.68 12.90 -7.24
CA THR A 24 -3.28 12.60 -7.48
C THR A 24 -3.07 11.09 -7.30
N ARG A 25 -2.42 10.46 -8.27
CA ARG A 25 -2.01 9.05 -8.18
C ARG A 25 -0.53 8.90 -8.48
N LEU A 26 0.14 7.93 -7.86
CA LEU A 26 1.43 7.48 -8.38
C LEU A 26 1.18 6.48 -9.50
N THR A 27 1.98 6.50 -10.55
CA THR A 27 1.96 5.50 -11.61
C THR A 27 3.35 4.91 -11.73
N ALA A 28 3.42 3.58 -11.58
CA ALA A 28 4.67 2.85 -11.70
C ALA A 28 5.27 3.05 -13.09
N TRP A 29 6.58 2.89 -13.18
CA TRP A 29 7.23 2.74 -14.48
C TRP A 29 6.79 1.42 -15.12
N ASN A 30 6.81 1.38 -16.45
CA ASN A 30 6.52 0.18 -17.23
C ASN A 30 7.58 -0.90 -17.03
N GLY A 31 8.83 -0.51 -16.78
CA GLY A 31 9.91 -1.41 -16.41
C GLY A 31 11.06 -0.69 -15.73
N ALA A 32 12.01 -1.45 -15.19
CA ALA A 32 13.15 -0.89 -14.45
C ALA A 32 14.02 0.10 -15.27
N ALA A 33 14.00 -0.04 -16.61
CA ALA A 33 14.70 0.83 -17.55
C ALA A 33 13.77 1.64 -18.46
N ASP A 34 12.45 1.52 -18.29
CA ASP A 34 11.43 2.17 -19.13
C ASP A 34 10.53 3.03 -18.25
N PRO A 35 10.76 4.35 -18.17
CA PRO A 35 10.01 5.26 -17.32
C PRO A 35 8.63 5.63 -17.89
N SER A 36 8.20 5.03 -19.01
CA SER A 36 6.83 5.20 -19.49
C SER A 36 5.81 4.67 -18.48
N PRO A 37 4.55 5.16 -18.49
CA PRO A 37 3.52 4.71 -17.55
C PRO A 37 3.27 3.20 -17.63
N GLY A 38 3.41 2.52 -16.50
CA GLY A 38 3.15 1.09 -16.35
C GLY A 38 1.71 0.76 -15.91
N GLU A 39 1.49 -0.51 -15.59
CA GLU A 39 0.15 -1.06 -15.27
C GLU A 39 -0.29 -0.76 -13.83
N PHE A 40 0.67 -0.54 -12.92
CA PHE A 40 0.38 -0.33 -11.51
C PHE A 40 0.24 1.15 -11.16
N SER A 41 -0.75 1.45 -10.32
CA SER A 41 -0.91 2.80 -9.76
C SER A 41 -1.28 2.76 -8.29
N LEU A 42 -0.81 3.76 -7.53
CA LEU A 42 -1.19 3.96 -6.14
C LEU A 42 -2.19 5.11 -6.08
N THR A 43 -3.34 4.86 -5.49
CA THR A 43 -4.40 5.85 -5.28
C THR A 43 -4.99 5.72 -3.88
N VAL A 44 -5.89 6.63 -3.53
CA VAL A 44 -6.72 6.55 -2.32
C VAL A 44 -8.17 6.46 -2.75
N HIS A 45 -8.93 5.56 -2.14
CA HIS A 45 -10.36 5.44 -2.42
C HIS A 45 -11.13 6.58 -1.73
N PRO A 46 -12.12 7.20 -2.41
CA PRO A 46 -12.86 8.34 -1.87
C PRO A 46 -13.84 7.96 -0.75
N GLU A 47 -14.24 6.69 -0.65
CA GLU A 47 -15.16 6.23 0.39
C GLU A 47 -14.46 6.03 1.74
N ARG A 48 -15.17 6.35 2.83
CA ARG A 48 -14.69 6.14 4.18
C ARG A 48 -14.90 4.69 4.66
N PRO A 49 -14.01 4.15 5.51
CA PRO A 49 -12.75 4.75 5.97
C PRO A 49 -11.72 4.84 4.84
N PHE A 50 -10.94 5.92 4.82
CA PHE A 50 -9.93 6.10 3.79
C PHE A 50 -8.88 5.01 3.86
N GLN A 51 -8.46 4.52 2.68
CA GLN A 51 -7.45 3.48 2.51
C GLN A 51 -6.65 3.74 1.23
N ALA A 52 -5.35 3.45 1.25
CA ALA A 52 -4.53 3.39 0.04
C ALA A 52 -4.83 2.11 -0.73
N TYR A 53 -4.77 2.19 -2.03
CA TYR A 53 -4.93 1.07 -2.94
C TYR A 53 -3.78 1.08 -3.93
N VAL A 54 -3.18 -0.09 -4.16
CA VAL A 54 -2.45 -0.33 -5.39
C VAL A 54 -3.42 -0.99 -6.35
N MET A 55 -3.62 -0.38 -7.50
CA MET A 55 -4.41 -0.89 -8.61
C MET A 55 -3.48 -1.51 -9.65
N LYS A 56 -3.91 -2.61 -10.26
CA LYS A 56 -3.32 -3.18 -11.47
C LYS A 56 -4.36 -3.03 -12.59
N GLY A 57 -4.19 -2.02 -13.44
CA GLY A 57 -5.27 -1.55 -14.30
C GLY A 57 -6.50 -1.14 -13.48
N GLU A 58 -7.63 -1.82 -13.68
CA GLU A 58 -8.90 -1.57 -12.96
C GLU A 58 -9.11 -2.48 -11.75
N VAL A 59 -8.21 -3.45 -11.51
CA VAL A 59 -8.34 -4.43 -10.43
C VAL A 59 -7.55 -3.98 -9.22
N VAL A 60 -8.15 -4.08 -8.03
CA VAL A 60 -7.44 -3.86 -6.77
C VAL A 60 -6.39 -4.96 -6.56
N TYR A 61 -5.11 -4.57 -6.50
CA TYR A 61 -3.98 -5.47 -6.27
C TYR A 61 -3.64 -5.58 -4.78
N TRP A 62 -3.62 -4.45 -4.09
CA TRP A 62 -3.35 -4.36 -2.64
C TRP A 62 -4.22 -3.29 -2.01
N ARG A 63 -4.60 -3.49 -0.75
CA ARG A 63 -5.35 -2.53 0.06
C ARG A 63 -4.62 -2.25 1.37
N GLY A 64 -4.38 -0.98 1.64
CA GLY A 64 -3.78 -0.48 2.87
C GLY A 64 -4.68 -0.60 4.09
N ARG A 65 -4.13 -0.24 5.25
CA ARG A 65 -4.88 -0.16 6.49
C ARG A 65 -5.87 1.01 6.43
N THR A 66 -6.95 0.91 7.20
CA THR A 66 -7.86 2.04 7.42
C THR A 66 -7.16 3.11 8.23
N TRP A 67 -7.20 4.35 7.75
CA TRP A 67 -6.76 5.49 8.55
C TRP A 67 -7.87 5.86 9.53
N SER A 68 -7.62 5.60 10.80
CA SER A 68 -8.45 6.07 11.93
C SER A 68 -7.73 7.14 12.74
N ASP A 69 -6.39 7.06 12.83
CA ASP A 69 -5.51 8.02 13.49
C ASP A 69 -4.37 8.43 12.53
N SER A 70 -3.75 9.60 12.77
CA SER A 70 -2.52 10.04 12.09
C SER A 70 -1.30 9.50 12.85
N PRO A 71 -0.66 8.41 12.40
CA PRO A 71 0.45 7.81 13.15
C PRO A 71 1.69 8.70 13.14
N VAL A 72 2.34 8.79 14.30
CA VAL A 72 3.66 9.41 14.48
C VAL A 72 4.64 8.31 14.89
N LEU A 73 5.75 8.20 14.17
CA LEU A 73 6.79 7.20 14.38
C LEU A 73 8.14 7.90 14.52
N THR A 74 8.89 7.59 15.59
CA THR A 74 10.31 7.96 15.67
C THR A 74 11.14 6.87 15.00
N LEU A 75 11.93 7.23 14.01
CA LEU A 75 12.68 6.31 13.17
C LEU A 75 14.17 6.64 13.22
N TRP A 76 15.00 5.61 13.28
CA TRP A 76 16.46 5.73 13.14
C TRP A 76 16.86 5.16 11.78
N LEU A 77 17.19 6.03 10.83
CA LEU A 77 17.39 5.69 9.42
C LEU A 77 18.65 6.38 8.88
N GLY A 78 19.49 5.62 8.17
CA GLY A 78 20.70 6.16 7.53
C GLY A 78 21.69 6.83 8.49
N GLY A 79 21.72 6.40 9.75
CA GLY A 79 22.54 7.02 10.81
C GLY A 79 21.92 8.28 11.43
N LYS A 80 20.67 8.63 11.08
CA LYS A 80 19.98 9.82 11.55
C LYS A 80 18.71 9.44 12.32
N THR A 81 18.42 10.18 13.39
CA THR A 81 17.14 10.07 14.11
C THR A 81 16.16 11.08 13.52
N SER A 82 15.01 10.63 13.05
CA SER A 82 13.97 11.48 12.45
C SER A 82 12.59 11.07 12.94
N VAL A 83 11.69 12.03 13.11
CA VAL A 83 10.29 11.74 13.34
C VAL A 83 9.58 11.73 11.99
N TYR A 84 8.96 10.59 11.69
CA TYR A 84 8.07 10.39 10.56
C TYR A 84 6.63 10.62 11.01
N VAL A 85 5.92 11.45 10.28
CA VAL A 85 4.51 11.76 10.56
C VAL A 85 3.73 11.50 9.30
N GLU A 86 2.75 10.60 9.36
CA GLU A 86 1.70 10.55 8.36
C GLU A 86 0.61 11.53 8.76
N THR A 87 0.28 12.42 7.84
CA THR A 87 -0.85 13.32 8.00
C THR A 87 -1.93 12.89 7.06
N VAL A 88 -3.07 12.58 7.64
CA VAL A 88 -4.30 12.29 6.92
C VAL A 88 -5.29 13.39 7.24
N TYR A 89 -5.80 14.05 6.21
CA TYR A 89 -6.75 15.13 6.35
C TYR A 89 -7.91 14.96 5.37
N ALA A 90 -9.10 15.31 5.83
CA ALA A 90 -10.30 15.33 5.02
C ALA A 90 -11.04 16.64 5.30
N ASP A 91 -11.31 17.41 4.26
CA ASP A 91 -12.22 18.56 4.33
C ASP A 91 -13.62 18.17 3.82
N ALA A 92 -14.38 19.14 3.30
CA ALA A 92 -15.73 18.93 2.77
C ALA A 92 -15.73 18.31 1.36
N GLU A 93 -14.66 18.46 0.58
CA GLU A 93 -14.63 18.13 -0.85
C GLU A 93 -13.58 17.08 -1.20
N ARG A 94 -12.49 17.02 -0.43
CA ARG A 94 -11.36 16.13 -0.71
C ARG A 94 -10.75 15.52 0.54
N TYR A 95 -10.10 14.40 0.29
CA TYR A 95 -9.17 13.76 1.19
C TYR A 95 -7.76 13.95 0.66
N TYR A 96 -6.79 14.16 1.53
CA TYR A 96 -5.39 14.03 1.18
C TYR A 96 -4.58 13.33 2.25
N TRP A 97 -3.57 12.61 1.79
CA TRP A 97 -2.54 11.97 2.59
C TRP A 97 -1.18 12.52 2.19
N LYS A 98 -0.34 12.78 3.20
CA LYS A 98 1.08 13.09 3.03
C LYS A 98 1.89 12.53 4.17
N TYR A 99 3.20 12.53 3.99
CA TYR A 99 4.14 12.26 5.08
C TYR A 99 5.20 13.36 5.18
N THR A 100 5.73 13.54 6.38
CA THR A 100 6.84 14.46 6.65
C THR A 100 7.92 13.78 7.48
N VAL A 101 9.15 14.26 7.36
CA VAL A 101 10.30 13.85 8.18
C VAL A 101 10.92 15.08 8.83
N THR A 102 11.32 15.00 10.10
CA THR A 102 11.88 16.17 10.82
C THR A 102 13.36 16.42 10.53
N GLU A 103 14.12 15.36 10.23
CA GLU A 103 15.53 15.50 9.85
C GLU A 103 15.65 15.99 8.41
N SER A 104 15.98 17.27 8.23
CA SER A 104 16.05 17.94 6.92
C SER A 104 17.06 17.32 5.95
N THR A 105 18.09 16.64 6.45
CA THR A 105 19.14 16.01 5.62
C THR A 105 18.85 14.55 5.29
N LEU A 106 17.75 13.97 5.79
CA LEU A 106 17.36 12.60 5.47
C LEU A 106 16.66 12.58 4.10
N LEU A 107 17.27 11.91 3.13
CA LEU A 107 16.60 11.61 1.87
C LEU A 107 15.67 10.41 2.09
N ALA A 108 14.37 10.63 1.96
CA ALA A 108 13.34 9.60 2.14
C ALA A 108 12.27 9.74 1.06
N ARG A 109 11.79 8.63 0.51
CA ARG A 109 10.79 8.60 -0.55
C ARG A 109 9.96 7.33 -0.48
N PHE A 110 8.70 7.42 -0.88
CA PHE A 110 7.96 6.24 -1.29
C PHE A 110 8.10 6.03 -2.80
N VAL A 111 8.22 4.78 -3.23
CA VAL A 111 8.31 4.40 -4.65
C VAL A 111 7.36 3.25 -4.92
N LEU A 112 6.59 3.35 -6.00
CA LEU A 112 5.82 2.26 -6.57
C LEU A 112 6.58 1.67 -7.76
N ASP A 113 7.05 0.43 -7.62
CA ASP A 113 7.86 -0.21 -8.65
C ASP A 113 7.00 -0.87 -9.76
N PRO A 114 7.60 -1.27 -10.89
CA PRO A 114 6.89 -1.93 -11.99
C PRO A 114 6.22 -3.26 -11.62
N ALA A 115 6.58 -3.88 -10.50
CA ALA A 115 5.96 -5.11 -10.01
C ALA A 115 4.74 -4.83 -9.11
N GLY A 116 4.40 -3.57 -8.89
CA GLY A 116 3.30 -3.15 -8.01
C GLY A 116 3.69 -3.12 -6.54
N SER A 117 4.98 -3.22 -6.23
CA SER A 117 5.48 -3.11 -4.87
C SER A 117 5.64 -1.64 -4.50
N TYR A 118 4.96 -1.23 -3.44
CA TYR A 118 5.05 0.10 -2.86
C TYR A 118 5.96 0.05 -1.63
N ALA A 119 7.04 0.83 -1.62
CA ALA A 119 8.07 0.75 -0.58
C ALA A 119 8.49 2.12 -0.05
N PHE A 120 8.76 2.20 1.26
CA PHE A 120 9.42 3.35 1.87
C PHE A 120 10.94 3.18 1.82
N LEU A 121 11.60 4.04 1.06
CA LEU A 121 13.04 4.05 0.87
C LEU A 121 13.68 5.23 1.59
N TYR A 122 14.86 5.00 2.16
CA TYR A 122 15.70 6.05 2.72
C TYR A 122 17.15 5.89 2.27
N TRP A 123 17.88 7.00 2.18
CA TRP A 123 19.30 6.97 1.83
C TRP A 123 20.14 6.60 3.05
N ASP A 124 21.00 5.60 2.91
CA ASP A 124 22.00 5.23 3.91
C ASP A 124 23.34 5.89 3.55
N ASP A 125 23.70 6.96 4.28
CA ASP A 125 24.94 7.71 4.07
C ASP A 125 26.19 6.83 4.29
N THR A 126 26.12 5.78 5.11
CA THR A 126 27.26 4.88 5.35
C THR A 126 27.45 3.93 4.18
N ARG A 127 26.35 3.39 3.63
CA ARG A 127 26.39 2.39 2.55
C ARG A 127 26.29 2.99 1.15
N GLN A 128 26.02 4.29 1.04
CA GLN A 128 25.85 5.01 -0.22
C GLN A 128 24.81 4.35 -1.13
N ARG A 129 23.66 3.98 -0.56
CA ARG A 129 22.56 3.34 -1.31
C ARG A 129 21.21 3.64 -0.69
N TRP A 130 20.16 3.51 -1.50
CA TRP A 130 18.79 3.41 -1.00
C TRP A 130 18.60 2.10 -0.25
N ASN A 131 18.07 2.19 0.98
CA ASN A 131 17.64 1.04 1.75
C ASN A 131 16.11 1.08 1.91
N SER A 132 15.50 -0.10 2.00
CA SER A 132 14.06 -0.23 2.20
C SER A 132 13.76 -0.46 3.68
N MET A 133 12.77 0.27 4.21
CA MET A 133 12.20 -0.01 5.53
C MET A 133 11.19 -1.17 5.47
N GLY A 134 10.53 -1.30 4.33
CA GLY A 134 9.47 -2.26 4.10
C GLY A 134 8.75 -1.95 2.80
N SER A 135 8.10 -2.98 2.26
CA SER A 135 7.30 -2.88 1.05
C SER A 135 5.96 -3.59 1.24
N MET A 136 5.00 -3.23 0.40
CA MET A 136 3.69 -3.86 0.31
C MET A 136 3.38 -4.16 -1.16
N PRO A 137 2.75 -5.30 -1.47
CA PRO A 137 2.46 -6.43 -0.58
C PRO A 137 3.73 -7.18 -0.14
N ARG A 138 3.74 -7.77 1.07
CA ARG A 138 4.89 -8.59 1.55
C ARG A 138 4.79 -10.06 1.16
N ASP A 139 3.55 -10.55 1.11
CA ASP A 139 3.21 -11.95 0.87
C ASP A 139 1.80 -12.04 0.27
N ALA A 140 1.37 -13.27 -0.04
CA ALA A 140 0.06 -13.50 -0.63
C ALA A 140 -1.10 -13.02 0.27
N CYS A 141 -0.94 -12.99 1.59
CA CYS A 141 -1.97 -12.49 2.50
C CYS A 141 -2.19 -10.97 2.40
N ASP A 142 -1.22 -10.21 1.89
CA ASP A 142 -1.40 -8.79 1.63
C ASP A 142 -2.09 -8.52 0.28
N LEU A 143 -2.11 -9.51 -0.64
CA LEU A 143 -2.85 -9.38 -1.89
C LEU A 143 -4.35 -9.26 -1.61
N TYR A 144 -4.99 -8.34 -2.32
CA TYR A 144 -6.40 -8.08 -2.11
C TYR A 144 -7.24 -9.34 -2.40
N ASN A 145 -8.13 -9.67 -1.46
CA ASN A 145 -9.07 -10.79 -1.57
C ASN A 145 -8.43 -12.18 -1.80
N TRP A 146 -7.19 -12.41 -1.31
CA TRP A 146 -6.51 -13.70 -1.46
C TRP A 146 -7.32 -14.91 -0.94
N CYS A 147 -8.05 -14.76 0.17
CA CYS A 147 -8.80 -15.86 0.80
C CYS A 147 -10.30 -15.94 0.47
N GLY A 148 -10.83 -15.02 -0.32
CA GLY A 148 -12.27 -14.94 -0.57
C GLY A 148 -13.09 -14.50 0.64
N ALA A 149 -14.42 -14.42 0.44
CA ALA A 149 -15.36 -13.92 1.44
C ALA A 149 -15.42 -14.81 2.70
N SER A 150 -15.57 -14.20 3.87
CA SER A 150 -15.69 -14.88 5.17
C SER A 150 -14.55 -15.84 5.53
N ALA A 151 -13.38 -15.62 4.94
CA ALA A 151 -12.13 -16.31 5.26
C ALA A 151 -11.07 -15.29 5.68
N VAL A 152 -10.07 -15.75 6.41
CA VAL A 152 -8.93 -14.96 6.86
C VAL A 152 -7.63 -15.61 6.43
N CYS A 153 -6.67 -14.78 6.03
CA CYS A 153 -5.32 -15.24 5.73
C CYS A 153 -4.50 -15.36 7.01
N ASP A 154 -4.02 -16.58 7.28
CA ASP A 154 -3.23 -16.95 8.44
C ASP A 154 -1.74 -17.05 8.08
N ARG A 155 -0.89 -16.42 8.89
CA ARG A 155 0.57 -16.41 8.73
C ARG A 155 1.30 -17.28 9.76
N ARG A 156 0.59 -17.85 10.74
CA ARG A 156 1.19 -18.53 11.90
C ARG A 156 2.01 -19.78 11.54
N GLY A 157 1.66 -20.44 10.43
CA GLY A 157 2.35 -21.64 9.94
C GLY A 157 3.61 -21.37 9.10
N GLY A 158 4.04 -20.10 8.96
CA GLY A 158 5.17 -19.70 8.13
C GLY A 158 4.86 -19.51 6.64
N ALA A 159 3.87 -20.23 6.11
CA ALA A 159 3.33 -20.00 4.77
C ALA A 159 1.93 -19.34 4.84
N PRO A 160 1.61 -18.36 3.97
CA PRO A 160 0.27 -17.80 3.83
C PRO A 160 -0.75 -18.91 3.54
N ALA A 161 -1.75 -19.05 4.42
CA ALA A 161 -2.81 -20.04 4.25
C ALA A 161 -4.18 -19.43 4.56
N CYS A 162 -5.20 -19.83 3.81
CA CYS A 162 -6.56 -19.39 4.06
C CYS A 162 -7.27 -20.31 5.04
N ARG A 163 -8.08 -19.74 5.93
CA ARG A 163 -8.99 -20.47 6.81
C ARG A 163 -10.32 -19.74 6.92
N CYS A 164 -11.40 -20.48 7.06
CA CYS A 164 -12.71 -19.88 7.33
C CYS A 164 -12.73 -19.19 8.69
N LEU A 165 -13.58 -18.17 8.81
CA LEU A 165 -13.96 -17.62 10.11
C LEU A 165 -14.71 -18.67 10.94
N GLU A 166 -14.75 -18.46 12.24
CA GLU A 166 -15.47 -19.36 13.14
C GLU A 166 -16.97 -19.40 12.77
N GLY A 167 -17.53 -20.61 12.68
CA GLY A 167 -18.92 -20.82 12.24
C GLY A 167 -19.15 -20.78 10.73
N TYR A 168 -18.10 -20.74 9.92
CA TYR A 168 -18.17 -20.82 8.46
C TYR A 168 -17.47 -22.07 7.93
N GLU A 169 -18.00 -22.63 6.85
CA GLU A 169 -17.46 -23.80 6.14
C GLU A 169 -17.01 -23.44 4.72
N ILE A 170 -16.07 -24.22 4.19
CA ILE A 170 -15.53 -24.03 2.84
C ILE A 170 -16.66 -24.20 1.82
N ARG A 171 -16.89 -23.19 0.97
CA ARG A 171 -17.95 -23.23 -0.04
C ARG A 171 -17.73 -24.34 -1.08
N ASN A 172 -16.50 -24.46 -1.59
CA ASN A 172 -16.11 -25.47 -2.57
C ASN A 172 -14.81 -26.14 -2.13
N ARG A 173 -14.92 -27.38 -1.62
CA ARG A 173 -13.76 -28.12 -1.10
C ARG A 173 -12.75 -28.48 -2.19
N GLY A 174 -13.21 -28.82 -3.39
CA GLY A 174 -12.31 -29.19 -4.50
C GLY A 174 -11.43 -28.02 -4.94
N GLU A 175 -12.00 -26.82 -5.07
CA GLU A 175 -11.23 -25.60 -5.37
C GLU A 175 -10.26 -25.25 -4.23
N TRP A 176 -10.72 -25.36 -2.99
CA TRP A 176 -9.92 -25.04 -1.82
C TRP A 176 -8.69 -25.94 -1.67
N GLU A 177 -8.86 -27.26 -1.88
CA GLU A 177 -7.76 -28.24 -1.86
C GLU A 177 -6.81 -28.06 -3.04
N ALA A 178 -7.27 -27.48 -4.16
CA ALA A 178 -6.45 -27.08 -5.29
C ALA A 178 -5.76 -25.70 -5.10
N GLY A 179 -5.96 -25.03 -3.96
CA GLY A 179 -5.37 -23.73 -3.65
C GLY A 179 -6.14 -22.51 -4.19
N ASN A 180 -7.32 -22.72 -4.78
CA ASN A 180 -8.21 -21.63 -5.18
C ASN A 180 -9.18 -21.29 -4.04
N HIS A 181 -8.90 -20.20 -3.32
CA HIS A 181 -9.70 -19.76 -2.19
C HIS A 181 -10.72 -18.67 -2.54
N THR A 182 -10.83 -18.27 -3.81
CA THR A 182 -11.68 -17.14 -4.22
C THR A 182 -13.17 -17.36 -3.92
N GLY A 183 -13.62 -18.62 -3.90
CA GLY A 183 -14.99 -18.99 -3.53
C GLY A 183 -15.34 -18.71 -2.06
N GLY A 184 -14.33 -18.55 -1.19
CA GLY A 184 -14.49 -18.22 0.23
C GLY A 184 -15.24 -19.28 1.04
N CYS A 185 -15.90 -18.82 2.09
CA CYS A 185 -16.64 -19.64 3.03
C CYS A 185 -18.11 -19.20 3.13
N VAL A 186 -18.97 -20.10 3.62
CA VAL A 186 -20.40 -19.88 3.84
C VAL A 186 -20.79 -20.33 5.24
N GLN A 187 -21.82 -19.72 5.82
CA GLN A 187 -22.37 -20.11 7.11
C GLN A 187 -23.18 -21.39 7.01
#